data_AF-A0A1X0DAW8-F1
#
_entry.id   AF-A0A1X0DAW8-F1
#
_cell.length_a   1.000
_cell.length_b   1.000
_cell.length_c   1.000
_cell.angle_alpha   90.00
_cell.angle_beta   90.00
_cell.angle_gamma   90.00
#
_symmetry.space_group_name_H-M   'P 1'
#
loop_
_entity.id
_entity.type
_entity.pdbx_description
1 polymer ?
#
loop_
_entity_poly.entity_id
_entity_poly.type
_entity_poly.pdbx_seq_one_letter_code
_entity_poly.pdbx_strand_id
1 'polypeptide(L)'
;MEDTFTALIVAQPELLEGERFARIKLSMRAALASGEERAQAVLYEITRNTSGPKKLGVNQFEDLLDHLSLSGEVPENVKDSVFAAQQVRHVWAHRGGVADAQFVGRYPTRAQVGEKLMIDISEFSRYMHGLHMYGLVIVNRYLKEIDEPPVLKECRGYEGTWESIGLSGK
;
A
#
# COMPACT_ATOMS: atom_id res chain seq x y z
N MET A 1 -5.75 3.82 0.88
CA MET A 1 -4.70 4.04 1.89
C MET A 1 -4.78 5.46 2.45
N GLU A 2 -4.92 6.47 1.59
CA GLU A 2 -5.20 7.86 1.98
C GLU A 2 -6.46 7.97 2.88
N ASP A 3 -7.54 7.27 2.52
CA ASP A 3 -8.77 7.22 3.34
C ASP A 3 -8.54 6.58 4.71
N THR A 4 -7.76 5.49 4.76
CA THR A 4 -7.43 4.80 6.01
C THR A 4 -6.59 5.69 6.92
N PHE A 5 -5.58 6.37 6.36
CA PHE A 5 -4.77 7.35 7.09
C PHE A 5 -5.66 8.47 7.65
N THR A 6 -6.51 9.04 6.81
CA THR A 6 -7.41 10.12 7.18
C THR A 6 -8.35 9.69 8.30
N ALA A 7 -9.01 8.53 8.14
CA ALA A 7 -9.90 7.98 9.16
C ALA A 7 -9.18 7.74 10.50
N LEU A 8 -7.94 7.23 10.46
CA LEU A 8 -7.17 6.94 11.67
C LEU A 8 -6.77 8.24 12.40
N ILE A 9 -6.27 9.26 11.68
CA ILE A 9 -5.92 10.56 12.27
C ILE A 9 -7.16 11.31 12.78
N VAL A 10 -8.31 11.17 12.12
CA VAL A 10 -9.57 11.74 12.61
C VAL A 10 -10.04 11.04 13.88
N ALA A 11 -9.92 9.71 13.94
CA ALA A 11 -10.33 8.92 15.10
C ALA A 11 -9.37 9.07 16.29
N GLN A 12 -8.07 9.24 16.04
CA GLN A 12 -7.00 9.34 17.04
C GLN A 12 -6.06 10.52 16.72
N PRO A 13 -6.49 11.77 16.92
CA PRO A 13 -5.67 12.95 16.61
C PRO A 13 -4.33 13.02 17.36
N GLU A 14 -4.25 12.39 18.53
CA GLU A 14 -3.05 12.28 19.36
C GLU A 14 -1.89 11.56 18.66
N LEU A 15 -2.15 10.76 17.62
CA LEU A 15 -1.09 10.16 16.80
C LEU A 15 -0.17 11.22 16.18
N LEU A 16 -0.70 12.43 15.91
CA LEU A 16 0.08 13.55 15.39
C LEU A 16 1.08 14.14 16.39
N GLU A 17 0.97 13.81 17.68
CA GLU A 17 1.91 14.23 18.71
C GLU A 17 3.19 13.36 18.73
N GLY A 18 3.16 12.21 18.04
CA GLY A 18 4.31 11.31 17.96
C GLY A 18 5.52 11.94 17.24
N GLU A 19 6.72 11.54 17.65
CA GLU A 19 7.99 12.05 17.08
C GLU A 19 8.09 11.89 15.56
N ARG A 20 7.39 10.90 14.99
CA ARG A 20 7.32 10.64 13.54
C ARG A 20 6.69 11.81 12.75
N PHE A 21 5.82 12.60 13.38
CA PHE A 21 5.19 13.78 12.77
C PHE A 21 5.89 15.10 13.15
N ALA A 22 6.80 15.09 14.12
CA ALA A 22 7.42 16.30 14.68
C ALA A 22 8.18 17.16 13.65
N ARG A 23 8.62 16.57 12.53
CA ARG A 23 9.36 17.27 11.47
C ARG A 23 8.49 17.74 10.30
N ILE A 24 7.19 17.44 10.32
CA ILE A 24 6.27 17.84 9.24
C ILE A 24 5.99 19.33 9.35
N LYS A 25 6.20 20.05 8.24
CA LYS A 25 5.96 21.50 8.17
C LYS A 25 4.62 21.77 7.51
N LEU A 26 3.64 22.19 8.30
CA LEU A 26 2.32 22.59 7.80
C LEU A 26 2.24 24.09 7.55
N SER A 27 1.43 24.49 6.58
CA SER A 27 1.00 25.90 6.49
C SER A 27 0.21 26.30 7.74
N MET A 28 0.22 27.58 8.10
CA MET A 28 -0.55 28.07 9.26
C MET A 28 -2.05 27.74 9.14
N ARG A 29 -2.62 27.81 7.93
CA ARG A 29 -4.01 27.40 7.67
C ARG A 29 -4.23 25.93 8.01
N ALA A 30 -3.35 25.05 7.52
CA ALA A 30 -3.44 23.61 7.78
C ALA A 30 -3.22 23.28 9.27
N ALA A 31 -2.34 24.00 9.95
CA ALA A 31 -2.07 23.82 11.37
C ALA A 31 -3.26 24.21 12.26
N LEU A 32 -4.08 25.18 11.82
CA LEU A 32 -5.30 25.61 12.51
C LEU A 32 -6.54 24.79 12.13
N ALA A 33 -6.44 23.93 11.11
CA ALA A 33 -7.53 23.05 10.71
C ALA A 33 -7.75 21.92 11.74
N SER A 34 -8.90 21.25 11.66
CA SER A 34 -9.25 20.11 12.51
C SER A 34 -9.88 18.98 11.69
N GLY A 35 -9.90 17.78 12.26
CA GLY A 35 -10.52 16.62 11.62
C GLY A 35 -9.90 16.32 10.25
N GLU A 36 -10.76 16.11 9.26
CA GLU A 36 -10.36 15.65 7.93
C GLU A 36 -9.46 16.63 7.18
N GLU A 37 -9.72 17.95 7.26
CA GLU A 37 -8.88 18.95 6.57
C GLU A 37 -7.44 18.94 7.11
N ARG A 38 -7.26 18.76 8.43
CA ARG A 38 -5.93 18.62 9.04
C ARG A 38 -5.28 17.31 8.63
N ALA A 39 -6.02 16.20 8.66
CA ALA A 39 -5.51 14.89 8.29
C ALA A 39 -5.03 14.85 6.82
N GLN A 40 -5.81 15.42 5.90
CA GLN A 40 -5.45 15.56 4.49
C GLN A 40 -4.20 16.43 4.30
N ALA A 41 -4.09 17.54 5.04
CA ALA A 41 -2.91 18.41 4.95
C ALA A 41 -1.63 17.73 5.46
N VAL A 42 -1.72 16.95 6.55
CA VAL A 42 -0.60 16.14 7.05
C VAL A 42 -0.22 15.06 6.03
N LEU A 43 -1.19 14.33 5.51
CA LEU A 43 -0.98 13.30 4.49
C LEU A 43 -0.29 13.86 3.25
N TYR A 44 -0.72 15.04 2.78
CA TYR A 44 -0.12 15.73 1.66
C TYR A 44 1.37 16.03 1.91
N GLU A 45 1.72 16.55 3.10
CA GLU A 45 3.12 16.85 3.41
C GLU A 45 3.97 15.57 3.59
N ILE A 46 3.42 14.49 4.14
CA ILE A 46 4.13 13.21 4.24
C ILE A 46 4.41 12.65 2.85
N THR A 47 3.40 12.57 2.00
CA THR A 47 3.53 12.05 0.64
C THR A 47 4.49 12.90 -0.20
N ARG A 48 4.44 14.23 -0.05
CA ARG A 48 5.39 15.15 -0.68
C ARG A 48 6.82 14.93 -0.19
N ASN A 49 7.06 14.82 1.11
CA ASN A 49 8.41 14.63 1.66
C ASN A 49 8.98 13.22 1.43
N THR A 50 8.12 12.24 1.17
CA THR A 50 8.48 10.86 0.81
C THR A 50 8.79 10.71 -0.69
N SER A 51 8.85 11.81 -1.46
CA SER A 51 9.14 11.86 -2.91
C SER A 51 10.61 11.52 -3.28
N GLY A 52 11.22 10.55 -2.59
CA GLY A 52 12.47 9.92 -3.01
C GLY A 52 12.34 9.12 -4.32
N PRO A 53 13.33 8.27 -4.66
CA PRO A 53 13.25 7.43 -5.87
C PRO A 53 11.92 6.66 -5.86
N LYS A 54 11.18 6.67 -7.00
CA LYS A 54 9.86 6.00 -7.12
C LYS A 54 9.93 4.57 -6.57
N LYS A 55 9.36 4.36 -5.38
CA LYS A 55 9.29 3.04 -4.72
C LYS A 55 8.33 2.13 -5.48
N LEU A 56 8.62 0.84 -5.46
CA LEU A 56 7.91 -0.19 -6.22
C LEU A 56 7.16 -1.13 -5.27
N GLY A 57 6.04 -1.67 -5.74
CA GLY A 57 5.20 -2.60 -4.98
C GLY A 57 4.73 -2.01 -3.65
N VAL A 58 4.76 -2.83 -2.60
CA VAL A 58 4.30 -2.44 -1.26
C VAL A 58 5.14 -1.35 -0.61
N ASN A 59 6.40 -1.18 -1.02
CA ASN A 59 7.31 -0.23 -0.39
C ASN A 59 6.86 1.23 -0.56
N GLN A 60 6.05 1.53 -1.59
CA GLN A 60 5.45 2.86 -1.75
C GLN A 60 4.39 3.15 -0.68
N PHE A 61 3.88 2.11 -0.02
CA PHE A 61 2.80 2.17 0.95
C PHE A 61 3.30 2.03 2.39
N GLU A 62 4.26 1.12 2.63
CA GLU A 62 4.79 0.86 3.96
C GLU A 62 5.42 2.09 4.62
N ASP A 63 6.03 3.00 3.86
CA ASP A 63 6.55 4.27 4.42
C ASP A 63 5.45 5.14 5.06
N LEU A 64 4.29 5.21 4.41
CA LEU A 64 3.18 6.00 4.91
C LEU A 64 2.55 5.30 6.13
N LEU A 65 2.48 3.97 6.10
CA LEU A 65 2.02 3.17 7.23
C LEU A 65 2.98 3.21 8.42
N ASP A 66 4.28 3.41 8.19
CA ASP A 66 5.29 3.53 9.26
C ASP A 66 5.01 4.75 10.15
N HIS A 67 4.52 5.85 9.58
CA HIS A 67 4.07 7.02 10.36
C HIS A 67 2.92 6.67 11.31
N LEU A 68 2.10 5.67 10.98
CA LEU A 68 0.97 5.21 11.76
C LEU A 68 1.31 3.99 12.65
N SER A 69 2.58 3.57 12.70
CA SER A 69 2.99 2.30 13.33
C SER A 69 2.28 1.06 12.76
N LEU A 70 1.79 1.15 11.52
CA LEU A 70 1.11 0.07 10.80
C LEU A 70 1.98 -0.58 9.71
N SER A 71 3.24 -0.18 9.57
CA SER A 71 4.21 -0.84 8.69
C SER A 71 4.72 -2.15 9.28
N GLY A 72 5.16 -3.09 8.44
CA GLY A 72 5.79 -4.30 8.94
C GLY A 72 6.01 -5.36 7.87
N GLU A 73 6.14 -6.61 8.31
CA GLU A 73 6.32 -7.75 7.41
C GLU A 73 5.10 -7.97 6.52
N VAL A 74 5.35 -8.11 5.21
CA VAL A 74 4.33 -8.45 4.21
C VAL A 74 4.71 -9.82 3.60
N PRO A 75 3.77 -10.76 3.49
CA PRO A 75 4.01 -12.05 2.82
C PRO A 75 4.52 -11.87 1.38
N GLU A 76 5.47 -12.70 0.96
CA GLU A 76 6.16 -12.54 -0.33
C GLU A 76 5.21 -12.64 -1.53
N ASN A 77 4.30 -13.61 -1.50
CA ASN A 77 3.26 -13.77 -2.52
C ASN A 77 2.36 -12.53 -2.67
N VAL A 78 2.10 -11.82 -1.58
CA VAL A 78 1.35 -10.55 -1.57
C VAL A 78 2.21 -9.42 -2.14
N LYS A 79 3.48 -9.31 -1.74
CA LYS A 79 4.42 -8.30 -2.28
C LYS A 79 4.54 -8.40 -3.81
N ASP A 80 4.77 -9.61 -4.31
CA ASP A 80 4.90 -9.90 -5.74
C ASP A 80 3.64 -9.48 -6.51
N SER A 81 2.48 -9.75 -5.94
CA SER A 81 1.19 -9.45 -6.56
C SER A 81 0.91 -7.96 -6.61
N VAL A 82 1.22 -7.22 -5.53
CA VAL A 82 1.11 -5.76 -5.50
C VAL A 82 2.10 -5.13 -6.49
N PHE A 83 3.33 -5.63 -6.56
CA PHE A 83 4.32 -5.19 -7.54
C PHE A 83 3.84 -5.41 -8.97
N ALA A 84 3.41 -6.62 -9.31
CA ALA A 84 2.95 -6.96 -10.65
C ALA A 84 1.73 -6.12 -11.05
N ALA A 85 0.73 -6.00 -10.16
CA ALA A 85 -0.45 -5.16 -10.37
C ALA A 85 -0.07 -3.69 -10.62
N GLN A 86 0.89 -3.15 -9.87
CA GLN A 86 1.40 -1.79 -10.04
C GLN A 86 2.04 -1.61 -11.43
N GLN A 87 2.92 -2.53 -11.85
CA GLN A 87 3.61 -2.43 -13.14
C GLN A 87 2.63 -2.53 -14.31
N VAL A 88 1.72 -3.51 -14.28
CA VAL A 88 0.74 -3.73 -15.35
C VAL A 88 -0.24 -2.57 -15.46
N ARG A 89 -0.80 -2.09 -14.33
CA ARG A 89 -1.68 -0.91 -14.31
C ARG A 89 -0.99 0.31 -14.88
N HIS A 90 0.28 0.55 -14.53
CA HIS A 90 1.02 1.71 -15.03
C HIS A 90 1.10 1.71 -16.57
N VAL A 91 1.40 0.57 -17.18
CA VAL A 91 1.46 0.44 -18.64
C VAL A 91 0.09 0.65 -19.28
N TRP A 92 -0.97 0.06 -18.72
CA TRP A 92 -2.33 0.24 -19.23
C TRP A 92 -2.81 1.68 -19.12
N ALA A 93 -2.59 2.33 -17.97
CA ALA A 93 -3.08 3.69 -17.70
C ALA A 93 -2.29 4.79 -18.42
N HIS A 94 -0.99 4.59 -18.67
CA HIS A 94 -0.10 5.66 -19.14
C HIS A 94 0.63 5.38 -20.45
N ARG A 95 0.58 4.15 -20.96
CA ARG A 95 1.31 3.71 -22.18
C ARG A 95 0.41 3.01 -23.20
N GLY A 96 -0.91 3.12 -23.05
CA GLY A 96 -1.87 2.48 -23.98
C GLY A 96 -1.77 0.96 -24.01
N GLY A 97 -1.27 0.34 -22.93
CA GLY A 97 -1.05 -1.09 -22.85
C GLY A 97 0.23 -1.58 -23.54
N VAL A 98 1.12 -0.71 -24.01
CA VAL A 98 2.37 -1.08 -24.68
C VAL A 98 3.56 -0.99 -23.72
N ALA A 99 4.32 -2.08 -23.59
CA ALA A 99 5.50 -2.14 -22.72
C ALA A 99 6.61 -1.19 -23.19
N ASP A 100 7.05 -0.29 -22.32
CA ASP A 100 8.20 0.60 -22.55
C ASP A 100 9.48 0.05 -21.91
N ALA A 101 10.63 0.68 -22.21
CA ALA A 101 11.92 0.26 -21.67
C ALA A 101 11.97 0.30 -20.13
N GLN A 102 11.21 1.20 -19.51
CA GLN A 102 11.15 1.32 -18.05
C GLN A 102 10.39 0.16 -17.41
N PHE A 103 9.26 -0.25 -18.00
CA PHE A 103 8.51 -1.42 -17.59
C PHE A 103 9.35 -2.68 -17.74
N VAL A 104 9.96 -2.91 -18.91
CA VAL A 104 10.78 -4.11 -19.16
C VAL A 104 12.01 -4.15 -18.24
N GLY A 105 12.62 -3.01 -17.94
CA GLY A 105 13.70 -2.94 -16.97
C GLY A 105 13.29 -3.34 -15.54
N ARG A 106 12.01 -3.23 -15.18
CA ARG A 106 11.48 -3.59 -13.86
C ARG A 106 10.87 -4.98 -13.82
N TYR A 107 10.22 -5.39 -14.91
CA TYR A 107 9.53 -6.68 -15.02
C TYR A 107 9.91 -7.40 -16.32
N PRO A 108 11.19 -7.80 -16.46
CA PRO A 108 11.75 -8.24 -17.74
C PRO A 108 11.14 -9.55 -18.27
N THR A 109 10.62 -10.38 -17.37
CA THR A 109 10.01 -11.67 -17.72
C THR A 109 8.58 -11.53 -18.26
N ARG A 110 7.95 -10.34 -18.16
CA ARG A 110 6.53 -10.17 -18.47
C ARG A 110 6.23 -9.81 -19.92
N ALA A 111 7.12 -9.07 -20.59
CA ALA A 111 7.01 -8.69 -22.01
C ALA A 111 8.29 -8.05 -22.53
N GLN A 112 8.38 -7.89 -23.85
CA GLN A 112 9.44 -7.13 -24.54
C GLN A 112 9.01 -5.69 -24.82
N VAL A 113 9.98 -4.81 -25.11
CA VAL A 113 9.69 -3.40 -25.43
C VAL A 113 8.89 -3.32 -26.73
N GLY A 114 7.81 -2.55 -26.72
CA GLY A 114 6.88 -2.41 -27.86
C GLY A 114 5.77 -3.47 -27.90
N GLU A 115 5.83 -4.49 -27.05
CA GLU A 115 4.80 -5.52 -26.97
C GLU A 115 3.54 -5.00 -26.28
N LYS A 116 2.37 -5.41 -26.78
CA LYS A 116 1.09 -5.11 -26.15
C LYS A 116 0.83 -6.07 -25.00
N LEU A 117 0.74 -5.54 -23.78
CA LEU A 117 0.37 -6.30 -22.59
C LEU A 117 -1.12 -6.63 -22.62
N MET A 118 -1.42 -7.91 -22.82
CA MET A 118 -2.75 -8.47 -22.59
C MET A 118 -2.79 -9.11 -21.21
N ILE A 119 -3.90 -8.92 -20.49
CA ILE A 119 -4.21 -9.65 -19.26
C ILE A 119 -5.43 -10.52 -19.49
N ASP A 120 -5.41 -11.73 -18.96
CA ASP A 120 -6.58 -12.59 -18.91
C ASP A 120 -7.28 -12.50 -17.53
N ILE A 121 -8.41 -13.20 -17.42
CA ILE A 121 -9.21 -13.18 -16.18
C ILE A 121 -8.48 -13.85 -15.00
N SER A 122 -7.60 -14.81 -15.26
CA SER A 122 -6.84 -15.51 -14.22
C SER A 122 -5.75 -14.61 -13.66
N GLU A 123 -5.03 -13.89 -14.53
CA GLU A 123 -4.04 -12.89 -14.14
C GLU A 123 -4.70 -11.71 -13.40
N PHE A 124 -5.83 -11.21 -13.92
CA PHE A 124 -6.62 -10.19 -13.24
C PHE A 124 -7.07 -10.63 -11.84
N SER A 125 -7.62 -11.84 -11.71
CA SER A 125 -8.07 -12.38 -10.43
C SER A 125 -6.93 -12.51 -9.44
N ARG A 126 -5.74 -12.94 -9.89
CA ARG A 126 -4.54 -12.98 -9.04
C ARG A 126 -4.20 -11.58 -8.52
N TYR A 127 -4.10 -10.58 -9.37
CA TYR A 127 -3.80 -9.21 -8.94
C TYR A 127 -4.85 -8.66 -7.98
N MET A 128 -6.14 -8.87 -8.27
CA MET A 128 -7.23 -8.45 -7.40
C MET A 128 -7.16 -9.10 -6.02
N HIS A 129 -6.96 -10.42 -5.96
CA HIS A 129 -6.82 -11.15 -4.71
C HIS A 129 -5.57 -10.70 -3.94
N GLY A 130 -4.43 -10.53 -4.60
CA GLY A 130 -3.21 -10.05 -3.95
C GLY A 130 -3.34 -8.64 -3.36
N LEU A 131 -3.99 -7.73 -4.08
CA LEU A 131 -4.32 -6.40 -3.56
C LEU A 131 -5.27 -6.48 -2.36
N HIS A 132 -6.27 -7.36 -2.41
CA HIS A 132 -7.18 -7.60 -1.28
C HIS A 132 -6.41 -8.15 -0.07
N MET A 133 -5.55 -9.15 -0.27
CA MET A 133 -4.73 -9.74 0.79
C MET A 133 -3.80 -8.70 1.42
N TYR A 134 -3.22 -7.78 0.63
CA TYR A 134 -2.46 -6.66 1.18
C TYR A 134 -3.33 -5.73 2.04
N GLY A 135 -4.57 -5.47 1.64
CA GLY A 135 -5.55 -4.79 2.49
C GLY A 135 -5.76 -5.51 3.83
N LEU A 136 -5.89 -6.84 3.81
CA LEU A 136 -6.03 -7.65 5.02
C LEU A 136 -4.76 -7.65 5.90
N VAL A 137 -3.56 -7.55 5.31
CA VAL A 137 -2.31 -7.35 6.07
C VAL A 137 -2.41 -6.09 6.92
N ILE A 138 -2.82 -4.97 6.32
CA ILE A 138 -2.97 -3.68 7.02
C ILE A 138 -4.06 -3.78 8.09
N VAL A 139 -5.21 -4.38 7.76
CA VAL A 139 -6.31 -4.58 8.70
C VAL A 139 -5.87 -5.42 9.90
N ASN A 140 -5.17 -6.53 9.68
CA ASN A 140 -4.69 -7.41 10.76
C ASN A 140 -3.67 -6.72 11.67
N ARG A 141 -2.83 -5.83 11.14
CA ARG A 141 -1.94 -5.00 11.96
C ARG A 141 -2.74 -4.04 12.84
N TYR A 142 -3.75 -3.38 12.27
CA TYR A 142 -4.63 -2.50 13.04
C TYR A 142 -5.42 -3.26 14.11
N LEU A 143 -5.98 -4.44 13.78
CA LEU A 143 -6.71 -5.29 14.74
C LEU A 143 -5.81 -5.70 15.91
N LYS A 144 -4.54 -5.99 15.65
CA LYS A 144 -3.54 -6.27 16.69
C LYS A 144 -3.34 -5.08 17.64
N GLU A 145 -3.28 -3.85 17.13
CA GLU A 145 -3.12 -2.64 17.97
C GLU A 145 -4.31 -2.42 18.92
N ILE A 146 -5.51 -2.83 18.51
CA ILE A 146 -6.74 -2.72 19.31
C ILE A 146 -7.13 -4.02 20.04
N ASP A 147 -6.23 -5.00 20.08
CA ASP A 147 -6.42 -6.32 20.73
C ASP A 147 -7.65 -7.12 20.22
N GLU A 148 -7.98 -6.97 18.94
CA GLU A 148 -9.04 -7.72 18.25
C GLU A 148 -8.47 -8.90 17.44
N PRO A 149 -9.24 -9.99 17.23
CA PRO A 149 -8.76 -11.17 16.52
C PRO A 149 -8.51 -10.89 15.04
N PRO A 150 -7.47 -11.50 14.43
CA PRO A 150 -7.14 -11.26 13.02
C PRO A 150 -8.15 -11.91 12.08
N VAL A 151 -8.29 -11.33 10.89
CA VAL A 151 -8.99 -11.92 9.74
C VAL A 151 -8.04 -12.85 9.00
N LEU A 152 -8.26 -14.16 9.13
CA LEU A 152 -7.39 -15.19 8.56
C LEU A 152 -7.96 -15.86 7.31
N LYS A 153 -9.03 -15.31 6.73
CA LYS A 153 -9.59 -15.82 5.48
C LYS A 153 -8.66 -15.49 4.32
N GLU A 154 -8.28 -16.49 3.55
CA GLU A 154 -7.42 -16.33 2.38
C GLU A 154 -8.26 -16.31 1.09
N CYS A 155 -7.84 -15.47 0.15
CA CYS A 155 -8.37 -15.52 -1.20
C CYS A 155 -7.81 -16.74 -1.94
N ARG A 156 -8.56 -17.24 -2.94
CA ARG A 156 -8.11 -18.33 -3.80
C ARG A 156 -6.78 -17.96 -4.47
N GLY A 157 -5.78 -18.86 -4.40
CA GLY A 157 -4.44 -18.67 -4.95
C GLY A 157 -3.47 -17.96 -3.99
N TYR A 158 -3.89 -17.71 -2.76
CA TYR A 158 -3.10 -17.11 -1.67
C TYR A 158 -3.12 -18.01 -0.43
N GLU A 159 -3.32 -19.30 -0.60
CA GLU A 159 -3.31 -20.27 0.49
C GLU A 159 -1.93 -20.28 1.19
N GLY A 160 -1.91 -20.29 2.52
CA GLY A 160 -0.69 -20.28 3.34
C GLY A 160 -0.03 -18.90 3.50
N THR A 161 -0.70 -17.83 3.07
CA THR A 161 -0.23 -16.45 3.24
C THR A 161 -0.01 -16.12 4.70
N TRP A 162 -0.96 -16.46 5.57
CA TRP A 162 -0.86 -16.09 6.99
C TRP A 162 0.16 -16.93 7.73
N GLU A 163 0.20 -18.23 7.45
CA GLU A 163 1.20 -19.15 8.03
C GLU A 163 2.63 -18.70 7.69
N SER A 164 2.86 -18.18 6.47
CA SER A 164 4.18 -17.72 6.04
C SER A 164 4.78 -16.59 6.88
N ILE A 165 3.94 -15.86 7.60
CA ILE A 165 4.34 -14.77 8.52
C ILE A 165 3.93 -15.07 9.98
N GLY A 166 3.66 -16.34 10.29
CA GLY A 166 3.36 -16.79 11.65
C GLY A 166 2.00 -16.35 12.20
N LEU A 167 1.08 -15.88 11.36
CA LEU A 167 -0.30 -15.61 11.75
C LEU A 167 -1.12 -16.90 11.64
N SER A 168 -1.49 -17.48 12.78
CA SER A 168 -2.39 -18.63 12.86
C SER A 168 -3.64 -18.29 13.68
N GLY A 169 -4.74 -19.00 13.42
CA GLY A 169 -5.94 -18.92 14.27
C GLY A 169 -5.62 -19.43 15.66
N LYS A 170 -6.12 -18.74 16.69
CA LYS A 170 -6.19 -19.31 18.04
C LYS A 170 -7.18 -20.47 18.07
#